data_AF-A0A074LNQ7-F1
#
_entry.id   AF-A0A074LNQ7-F1
#
_cell.length_a   1.000
_cell.length_b   1.000
_cell.length_c   1.000
_cell.angle_alpha   90.00
_cell.angle_beta   90.00
_cell.angle_gamma   90.00
#
_symmetry.space_group_name_H-M   'P 1'
#
loop_
_entity.id
_entity.type
_entity.pdbx_description
1 polymer ?
#
loop_
_entity_poly.entity_id
_entity_poly.type
_entity_poly.pdbx_seq_one_letter_code
_entity_poly.pdbx_strand_id
1 'polypeptide(L)' 'MKNSYKLIFANIFAMISITTILTVSKMMGYEVGLYASSFIPNLLLISVPQFGFIYLYSNSNTKADSKYSG' A
#
# COMPACT_ATOMS: atom_id res chain seq x y z
N MET A 1 -17.80 -7.59 10.14
CA MET A 1 -17.77 -6.95 8.80
C MET A 1 -17.25 -5.51 8.75
N LYS A 2 -17.22 -4.70 9.83
CA LYS A 2 -16.83 -3.27 9.75
C LYS A 2 -15.34 -2.97 9.45
N ASN A 3 -14.42 -3.93 9.60
CA ASN A 3 -12.97 -3.68 9.48
C ASN A 3 -12.38 -4.07 8.11
N SER A 4 -12.91 -5.12 7.48
CA SER A 4 -12.42 -5.60 6.17
C SER A 4 -12.65 -4.59 5.05
N TYR A 5 -13.81 -3.91 5.04
CA TYR A 5 -14.09 -2.84 4.07
C TYR A 5 -13.15 -1.64 4.23
N LYS A 6 -12.78 -1.27 5.48
CA LYS A 6 -11.82 -0.19 5.73
C LYS A 6 -10.41 -0.55 5.24
N LEU A 7 -10.01 -1.81 5.42
CA LEU A 7 -8.76 -2.33 4.89
C LEU A 7 -8.74 -2.26 3.35
N ILE A 8 -9.77 -2.80 2.69
CA ILE A 8 -9.87 -2.77 1.22
C ILE A 8 -9.81 -1.32 0.70
N PHE A 9 -10.53 -0.40 1.35
CA PHE A 9 -10.54 1.01 0.97
C PHE A 9 -9.16 1.66 1.14
N ALA A 10 -8.44 1.34 2.21
CA ALA A 10 -7.07 1.82 2.42
C ALA A 10 -6.11 1.29 1.34
N ASN A 11 -6.27 0.04 0.91
CA ASN A 11 -5.44 -0.54 -0.15
C ASN A 11 -5.73 0.11 -1.52
N ILE A 12 -7.01 0.32 -1.84
CA ILE A 12 -7.43 1.02 -3.06
C ILE A 12 -6.91 2.46 -3.06
N PHE A 13 -7.02 3.16 -1.93
CA PHE A 13 -6.53 4.53 -1.78
C PHE A 13 -5.01 4.62 -1.93
N ALA A 14 -4.27 3.66 -1.36
CA ALA A 14 -2.82 3.57 -1.51
C ALA A 14 -2.42 3.30 -2.96
N MET A 15 -3.10 2.37 -3.64
CA MET A 15 -2.91 2.08 -5.07
C MET A 15 -3.12 3.33 -5.92
N ILE A 16 -4.25 4.02 -5.75
CA ILE A 16 -4.56 5.24 -6.50
C ILE A 16 -3.48 6.29 -6.26
N SER A 17 -3.06 6.52 -5.01
CA SER A 17 -2.04 7.51 -4.67
C SER A 17 -0.69 7.19 -5.33
N ILE A 18 -0.24 5.94 -5.27
CA ILE A 18 1.01 5.49 -5.91
C ILE A 18 0.93 5.67 -7.42
N THR A 19 -0.17 5.27 -8.05
CA THR A 19 -0.38 5.43 -9.50
C THR A 19 -0.38 6.90 -9.90
N THR A 20 -1.00 7.79 -9.11
CA THR A 20 -1.00 9.23 -9.37
C THR A 20 0.42 9.80 -9.26
N ILE A 21 1.17 9.46 -8.21
CA ILE A 21 2.55 9.93 -8.03
C ILE A 21 3.45 9.45 -9.18
N LEU A 22 3.35 8.18 -9.57
CA LEU A 22 4.07 7.60 -10.70
C LEU A 22 3.74 8.31 -12.02
N THR A 23 2.45 8.56 -12.27
CA THR A 23 1.98 9.24 -13.48
C THR A 23 2.49 10.68 -13.55
N VAL A 24 2.36 11.45 -12.47
CA VAL A 24 2.84 12.84 -12.40
C VAL A 24 4.36 12.91 -12.53
N SER A 25 5.08 12.02 -11.86
CA SER A 25 6.54 11.96 -11.94
C SER A 25 7.01 11.67 -13.36
N LYS A 26 6.35 10.73 -14.06
CA LYS A 26 6.63 10.48 -15.48
C LYS A 26 6.32 11.68 -16.38
N MET A 27 5.22 12.40 -16.13
CA MET A 27 4.87 13.60 -16.90
C MET A 27 5.88 14.73 -16.70
N MET A 28 6.50 14.82 -15.53
CA MET A 28 7.56 15.81 -15.24
C MET A 28 8.94 15.40 -15.80
N GLY A 29 9.03 14.28 -16.52
CA GLY A 29 10.27 13.79 -17.11
C GLY A 29 11.18 13.04 -16.12
N TYR A 30 10.71 12.74 -14.90
CA TYR A 30 11.44 11.85 -14.02
C TYR A 30 11.37 10.42 -14.59
N GLU A 31 12.54 9.82 -14.81
CA GLU A 31 12.62 8.40 -15.15
C GLU A 31 12.17 7.58 -13.93
N VAL A 32 10.91 7.19 -13.96
CA VAL A 32 10.29 6.33 -12.95
C VAL A 32 10.08 4.96 -13.61
N GLY A 33 11.09 4.10 -13.46
CA GLY A 33 11.14 2.75 -14.05
C GLY A 33 12.19 1.88 -13.38
N LEU A 34 12.12 0.56 -13.61
CA LEU A 34 13.03 -0.42 -12.99
C LEU A 34 14.50 -0.23 -13.40
N TYR A 35 14.76 0.51 -14.47
CA TYR A 35 16.10 0.80 -15.00
C TYR A 35 16.59 2.23 -14.72
N ALA A 36 15.79 3.03 -14.02
CA ALA A 36 16.18 4.39 -13.64
C ALA A 36 17.06 4.38 -12.39
N SER A 37 17.97 5.36 -12.26
CA SER A 37 18.76 5.61 -11.04
C SER A 37 17.88 5.76 -9.77
N SER A 38 16.60 6.10 -9.97
CA SER A 38 15.53 6.20 -8.97
C SER A 38 14.89 4.85 -8.57
N PHE A 39 15.52 3.71 -8.86
CA PHE A 39 14.97 2.38 -8.56
C PHE A 39 14.55 2.20 -7.10
N ILE A 40 15.43 2.54 -6.17
CA ILE A 40 15.19 2.39 -4.72
C ILE A 40 13.99 3.22 -4.24
N PRO A 41 13.88 4.53 -4.52
CA PRO A 41 12.72 5.31 -4.11
C PRO A 41 11.41 4.79 -4.73
N ASN A 42 11.43 4.29 -5.98
CA ASN A 42 10.25 3.68 -6.60
C ASN A 42 9.82 2.39 -5.91
N LEU A 43 10.79 1.56 -5.54
CA LEU A 43 10.55 0.31 -4.85
C LEU A 43 10.00 0.55 -3.45
N LEU A 44 10.50 1.56 -2.73
CA LEU A 44 9.93 2.01 -1.45
C LEU A 44 8.50 2.53 -1.61
N LEU A 45 8.24 3.34 -2.63
CA LEU A 45 6.92 3.93 -2.86
C LEU A 45 5.82 2.87 -3.08
N ILE A 46 6.19 1.75 -3.70
CA ILE A 46 5.28 0.63 -3.96
C ILE A 46 5.22 -0.33 -2.76
N SER A 47 6.35 -0.69 -2.18
CA SER A 47 6.44 -1.75 -1.17
C SER A 47 5.93 -1.32 0.21
N VAL A 48 6.21 -0.10 0.65
CA VAL A 48 5.78 0.41 1.97
C VAL A 48 4.26 0.31 2.18
N PRO A 49 3.41 0.81 1.28
CA PRO A 49 1.96 0.67 1.43
C PRO A 49 1.47 -0.79 1.38
N GLN A 50 2.10 -1.64 0.56
CA GLN A 50 1.77 -3.07 0.51
C GLN A 50 2.10 -3.80 1.82
N PHE A 51 3.28 -3.55 2.39
CA PHE A 51 3.67 -4.10 3.70
C PHE A 51 2.82 -3.54 4.84
N GLY A 52 2.49 -2.24 4.81
CA GLY A 52 1.58 -1.63 5.78
C GLY A 52 0.19 -2.25 5.75
N PHE A 53 -0.33 -2.57 4.56
CA PHE A 53 -1.59 -3.29 4.40
C PHE A 53 -1.51 -4.72 4.96
N ILE A 54 -0.45 -5.48 4.64
CA ILE A 54 -0.25 -6.84 5.16
C ILE A 54 -0.19 -6.84 6.69
N TYR A 55 0.54 -5.89 7.28
CA TYR A 55 0.65 -5.74 8.74
C TYR A 55 -0.71 -5.46 9.39
N LEU A 56 -1.46 -4.47 8.86
CA LEU A 56 -2.78 -4.11 9.36
C LEU A 56 -3.79 -5.24 9.18
N TYR A 57 -3.71 -5.97 8.07
CA TYR A 57 -4.54 -7.13 7.79
C TYR A 57 -4.27 -8.26 8.80
N SER A 58 -3.01 -8.63 8.99
CA SER A 58 -2.59 -9.67 9.95
C SER A 58 -3.06 -9.33 11.37
N ASN A 59 -2.75 -8.11 11.86
CA ASN A 59 -3.15 -7.65 13.18
C ASN A 59 -4.68 -7.59 13.36
N SER A 60 -5.44 -7.31 12.29
CA SER A 60 -6.90 -7.30 12.35
C SER A 60 -7.50 -8.69 12.53
N ASN A 61 -6.88 -9.72 11.95
CA ASN A 61 -7.32 -11.11 12.08
C ASN A 61 -6.97 -11.67 13.47
N THR A 62 -5.77 -11.38 14.00
CA THR A 62 -5.38 -11.82 15.35
C THR A 62 -6.31 -11.24 16.44
N LYS A 63 -6.75 -9.99 16.28
CA LYS A 63 -7.69 -9.37 17.23
C LYS A 63 -9.12 -9.88 17.08
N ALA A 64 -9.53 -10.29 15.88
CA ALA A 64 -10.84 -10.90 15.66
C ALA A 64 -10.93 -12.25 16.39
N ASP A 65 -9.88 -13.06 16.33
CA ASP A 65 -9.82 -14.38 16.99
C ASP A 65 -9.91 -14.28 18.53
N SER A 66 -9.20 -13.32 19.13
CA SER A 66 -9.22 -13.08 20.58
C SER A 66 -10.59 -12.61 21.13
N LYS A 67 -11.49 -12.12 20.26
CA LYS A 67 -12.79 -11.57 20.68
C LYS A 67 -13.91 -12.61 20.66
N TYR A 68 -13.66 -13.81 20.15
CA TYR A 68 -14.61 -14.94 20.11
C TYR A 68 -14.17 -16.15 20.96
N SER A 69 -13.03 -16.06 21.65
CA SER A 69 -12.53 -17.06 22.62
C SER A 69 -12.66 -16.60 24.09
N GLY A 70 -13.54 -15.65 24.39
CA GLY A 70 -13.80 -15.16 25.76
C GLY A 70 -15.25 -15.32 26.16
#